data_AF-A0A401H3R2-F1
#
_entry.id   AF-A0A401H3R2-F1
#
_cell.length_a   1.000
_cell.length_b   1.000
_cell.length_c   1.000
_cell.angle_alpha   90.00
_cell.angle_beta   90.00
_cell.angle_gamma   90.00
#
_symmetry.space_group_name_H-M   'P 1'
#
loop_
_entity.id
_entity.type
_entity.pdbx_description
1 polymer ?
#
loop_
_entity_poly.entity_id
_entity_poly.type
_entity_poly.pdbx_seq_one_letter_code
_entity_poly.pdbx_strand_id
1 'polypeptide(L)'
;MVALGVHHQIQFNCKQYNSPQYYRAAASISTVSAVSDPDPWCWNSRMSPPMECPYKPWAANMIPSPLPAAFPTCQSSKAVVNSRSTQQSLESLGVQYALMGGAACAALGSGRATRDIDLCIVANSQYDADRLSQHLRTLPQFTEVDEDGVGVLTPAIRLVDNTVVPIEIFDSSTWPERPQYQYVESDSIDRVLSNGTTVSLFSAPWQLREKIAAAQQRGQPGSLKAMTDIADIRFLCSIIPSDQRQQGLLEFADPQYVDAFQGFLQRPDVDDGLRQQLSEIVSVVDIELLPGPSGTGGGPSGSSDGSHGGGGYPHDEL
;
A
#
# COMPACT_ATOMS: atom_id res chain seq x y z
N MET A 1 -23.63 25.37 -38.60
CA MET A 1 -22.59 24.52 -37.98
C MET A 1 -23.03 24.24 -36.56
N VAL A 2 -23.48 23.01 -36.30
CA VAL A 2 -23.89 22.56 -34.96
C VAL A 2 -22.78 21.66 -34.46
N ALA A 3 -22.11 22.07 -33.38
CA ALA A 3 -21.10 21.28 -32.71
C ALA A 3 -21.80 20.40 -31.66
N LEU A 4 -21.82 19.09 -31.90
CA LEU A 4 -22.23 18.08 -30.92
C LEU A 4 -21.00 17.73 -30.08
N GLY A 5 -20.97 18.24 -28.84
CA GLY A 5 -19.99 17.83 -27.83
C GLY A 5 -20.44 16.53 -27.17
N VAL A 6 -19.67 15.45 -27.33
CA VAL A 6 -19.91 14.17 -26.68
C VAL A 6 -19.12 14.12 -25.38
N HIS A 7 -19.80 14.34 -24.25
CA HIS A 7 -19.24 14.08 -22.92
C HIS A 7 -19.17 12.57 -22.68
N HIS A 8 -17.97 12.01 -22.61
CA HIS A 8 -17.77 10.65 -22.10
C HIS A 8 -17.67 10.72 -20.56
N GLN A 9 -18.70 10.22 -19.89
CA GLN A 9 -18.71 9.98 -18.45
C GLN A 9 -18.05 8.61 -18.23
N ILE A 10 -16.78 8.58 -17.83
CA ILE A 10 -16.10 7.33 -17.44
C ILE A 10 -16.53 7.02 -16.00
N GLN A 11 -17.36 5.99 -15.84
CA GLN A 11 -17.70 5.44 -14.53
C GLN A 11 -16.56 4.52 -14.06
N PHE A 12 -15.91 4.90 -12.96
CA PHE A 12 -15.01 4.00 -12.24
C PHE A 12 -15.83 2.90 -11.56
N ASN A 13 -15.71 1.69 -12.08
CA ASN A 13 -16.32 0.51 -11.47
C ASN A 13 -15.35 0.00 -10.39
N CYS A 14 -15.53 0.46 -9.14
CA CYS A 14 -14.89 -0.15 -7.98
C CYS A 14 -15.44 -1.58 -7.83
N LYS A 15 -14.78 -2.55 -8.47
CA LYS A 15 -15.02 -3.96 -8.17
C LYS A 15 -14.61 -4.19 -6.71
N GLN A 16 -15.59 -4.37 -5.84
CA GLN A 16 -15.37 -5.04 -4.57
C GLN A 16 -14.65 -6.36 -4.84
N TYR A 17 -13.53 -6.58 -4.15
CA TYR A 17 -12.78 -7.83 -4.16
C TYR A 17 -13.61 -8.93 -3.49
N ASN A 18 -14.60 -9.46 -4.20
CA ASN A 18 -15.28 -10.70 -3.86
C ASN A 18 -14.69 -11.80 -4.72
N SER A 19 -13.64 -12.47 -4.23
CA SER A 19 -13.23 -13.77 -4.79
C SER A 19 -14.33 -14.80 -4.44
N PRO A 20 -15.01 -15.42 -5.43
CA PRO A 20 -16.10 -16.36 -5.15
C PRO A 20 -15.68 -17.68 -4.50
N GLN A 21 -14.37 -17.93 -4.33
CA GLN A 21 -13.87 -19.22 -3.88
C GLN A 21 -13.86 -19.38 -2.35
N TYR A 22 -13.98 -18.30 -1.58
CA TYR A 22 -13.98 -18.35 -0.11
C TYR A 22 -15.34 -18.73 0.53
N TYR A 23 -16.44 -18.82 -0.24
CA TYR A 23 -17.80 -19.01 0.32
C TYR A 23 -18.42 -20.41 0.14
N ARG A 24 -17.69 -21.44 -0.30
CA ARG A 24 -18.29 -22.75 -0.59
C ARG A 24 -18.25 -23.82 0.50
N ALA A 25 -17.84 -23.49 1.73
CA ALA A 25 -17.74 -24.49 2.80
C ALA A 25 -18.41 -24.08 4.13
N ALA A 26 -19.69 -23.73 4.11
CA ALA A 26 -20.53 -23.75 5.33
C ALA A 26 -22.03 -23.75 4.99
N ALA A 27 -22.55 -24.89 4.51
CA ALA A 27 -24.00 -25.09 4.44
C ALA A 27 -24.35 -26.54 4.72
N SER A 28 -24.35 -26.92 6.00
CA SER A 28 -25.19 -28.00 6.53
C SER A 28 -25.14 -27.99 8.06
N ILE A 29 -26.30 -27.71 8.69
CA ILE A 29 -26.86 -28.31 9.91
C ILE A 29 -27.77 -27.29 10.65
N SER A 30 -29.08 -27.54 10.50
CA SER A 30 -30.16 -27.59 11.49
C SER A 30 -30.39 -26.47 12.52
N THR A 31 -31.57 -25.87 12.39
CA THR A 31 -32.39 -25.06 13.31
C THR A 31 -32.57 -25.60 14.74
N VAL A 32 -32.41 -24.73 15.76
CA VAL A 32 -33.29 -24.58 16.95
C VAL A 32 -33.27 -23.11 17.44
N SER A 33 -34.40 -22.67 17.98
CA SER A 33 -34.93 -21.33 18.25
C SER A 33 -34.24 -20.41 19.28
N ALA A 34 -34.25 -19.11 18.93
CA ALA A 34 -34.47 -17.86 19.69
C ALA A 34 -34.25 -17.78 21.23
N VAL A 35 -33.53 -16.73 21.68
CA VAL A 35 -34.06 -15.48 22.31
C VAL A 35 -32.92 -14.49 22.63
N SER A 36 -33.23 -13.19 22.51
CA SER A 36 -32.59 -11.94 22.99
C SER A 36 -31.41 -11.31 22.22
N ASP A 37 -31.80 -10.37 21.34
CA ASP A 37 -31.11 -9.11 21.00
C ASP A 37 -31.33 -8.04 22.12
N PRO A 38 -30.62 -6.89 22.17
CA PRO A 38 -29.96 -6.21 21.03
C PRO A 38 -28.56 -5.61 21.28
N ASP A 39 -27.81 -5.38 20.19
CA ASP A 39 -27.21 -4.05 19.93
C ASP A 39 -26.92 -3.85 18.43
N PRO A 40 -27.30 -2.71 17.80
CA PRO A 40 -27.37 -2.62 16.34
C PRO A 40 -26.22 -1.80 15.75
N TRP A 41 -25.16 -2.46 15.30
CA TRP A 41 -24.20 -1.89 14.35
C TRP A 41 -23.86 -2.91 13.27
N CYS A 42 -24.79 -3.17 12.36
CA CYS A 42 -24.51 -3.80 11.08
C CYS A 42 -25.25 -3.05 9.97
N TRP A 43 -24.45 -2.55 9.03
CA TRP A 43 -24.85 -1.82 7.84
C TRP A 43 -25.77 -2.65 6.95
N ASN A 44 -26.86 -2.04 6.50
CA ASN A 44 -27.74 -2.59 5.47
C ASN A 44 -27.75 -1.61 4.28
N SER A 45 -27.17 -2.04 3.16
CA SER A 45 -27.04 -1.25 1.93
C SER A 45 -28.37 -1.21 1.18
N ARG A 46 -29.12 -0.11 1.31
CA ARG A 46 -30.13 0.30 0.32
C ARG A 46 -29.69 1.62 -0.32
N MET A 47 -29.53 1.58 -1.63
CA MET A 47 -29.17 2.71 -2.47
C MET A 47 -30.14 3.89 -2.30
N SER A 48 -29.58 5.09 -2.13
CA SER A 48 -30.22 6.38 -2.39
C SER A 48 -29.15 7.33 -2.95
N PRO A 49 -29.53 8.28 -3.83
CA PRO A 49 -28.62 9.01 -4.73
C PRO A 49 -27.75 10.05 -4.01
N PRO A 50 -26.68 10.57 -4.64
CA PRO A 50 -25.62 11.29 -3.95
C PRO A 50 -26.11 12.67 -3.47
N MET A 51 -26.03 12.90 -2.16
CA MET A 51 -26.01 14.24 -1.61
C MET A 51 -24.59 14.79 -1.74
N GLU A 52 -24.49 15.99 -2.32
CA GLU A 52 -23.30 16.82 -2.35
C GLU A 52 -22.77 17.03 -0.92
N CYS A 53 -21.51 16.67 -0.71
CA CYS A 53 -20.83 16.85 0.56
C CYS A 53 -20.07 18.19 0.52
N PRO A 54 -20.44 19.21 1.34
CA PRO A 54 -19.77 20.50 1.29
C PRO A 54 -18.38 20.40 1.93
N TYR A 55 -17.38 20.68 1.11
CA TYR A 55 -15.97 20.81 1.48
C TYR A 55 -15.81 21.90 2.56
N LYS A 56 -15.29 21.56 3.75
CA LYS A 56 -14.77 22.52 4.72
C LYS A 56 -13.25 22.35 4.85
N PRO A 57 -12.46 23.42 4.74
CA PRO A 57 -11.01 23.35 4.85
C PRO A 57 -10.59 23.14 6.31
N TRP A 58 -9.81 22.10 6.56
CA TRP A 58 -9.15 21.84 7.84
C TRP A 58 -7.64 22.08 7.67
N ALA A 59 -7.18 23.29 7.96
CA ALA A 59 -5.76 23.56 8.17
C ALA A 59 -5.57 24.90 8.90
N ALA A 60 -5.34 24.83 10.21
CA ALA A 60 -4.45 25.72 10.96
C ALA A 60 -4.48 25.28 12.44
N ASN A 61 -3.31 25.05 13.03
CA ASN A 61 -3.05 24.85 14.47
C ASN A 61 -3.10 23.42 15.03
N MET A 62 -2.38 22.49 14.41
CA MET A 62 -1.81 21.37 15.18
C MET A 62 -0.30 21.60 15.34
N ILE A 63 0.10 22.04 16.53
CA ILE A 63 1.50 22.01 16.97
C ILE A 63 1.86 20.52 17.15
N PRO A 64 2.86 19.98 16.46
CA PRO A 64 3.24 18.59 16.63
C PRO A 64 3.77 18.40 18.05
N SER A 65 3.07 17.57 18.84
CA SER A 65 3.59 17.08 20.11
C SER A 65 4.88 16.29 19.86
N PRO A 66 5.91 16.39 20.71
CA PRO A 66 7.12 15.61 20.56
C PRO A 66 6.77 14.12 20.60
N LEU A 67 7.18 13.40 19.56
CA LEU A 67 7.00 11.95 19.45
C LEU A 67 7.61 11.28 20.69
N PRO A 68 6.89 10.33 21.35
CA PRO A 68 7.43 9.63 22.50
C PRO A 68 8.70 8.85 22.09
N ALA A 69 9.76 9.06 22.87
CA ALA A 69 11.01 8.34 22.72
C ALA A 69 10.78 6.84 23.00
N ALA A 70 11.38 6.01 22.14
CA ALA A 70 11.41 4.54 22.18
C ALA A 70 10.08 3.84 21.84
N PHE A 71 9.85 3.64 20.54
CA PHE A 71 9.06 2.49 20.09
C PHE A 71 9.78 1.20 20.53
N PRO A 72 9.07 0.20 21.09
CA PRO A 72 9.68 -1.09 21.42
C PRO A 72 10.40 -1.64 20.19
N THR A 73 11.63 -2.14 20.39
CA THR A 73 12.51 -2.70 19.37
C THR A 73 11.72 -3.44 18.28
N CYS A 74 11.83 -2.91 17.08
CA CYS A 74 11.00 -3.21 15.91
C CYS A 74 10.84 -4.72 15.69
N GLN A 75 9.61 -5.24 15.85
CA GLN A 75 9.24 -6.63 15.54
C GLN A 75 9.53 -7.00 14.07
N SER A 76 9.79 -6.01 13.21
CA SER A 76 10.19 -6.09 11.79
C SER A 76 11.26 -7.11 11.49
N SER A 77 12.34 -7.03 12.25
CA SER A 77 13.54 -7.81 12.05
C SER A 77 13.29 -9.24 12.51
N LYS A 78 12.49 -9.47 13.55
CA LYS A 78 12.25 -10.82 14.08
C LYS A 78 11.44 -11.72 13.15
N ALA A 79 10.41 -11.19 12.48
CA ALA A 79 9.60 -11.97 11.54
C ALA A 79 10.40 -12.37 10.29
N VAL A 80 11.17 -11.44 9.72
CA VAL A 80 12.01 -11.68 8.54
C VAL A 80 13.28 -12.46 8.89
N VAL A 81 13.89 -12.25 10.06
CA VAL A 81 15.08 -12.98 10.54
C VAL A 81 14.74 -14.41 10.98
N ASN A 82 13.47 -14.73 11.29
CA ASN A 82 13.04 -16.12 11.50
C ASN A 82 12.38 -16.75 10.26
N SER A 83 12.53 -16.12 9.09
CA SER A 83 12.19 -16.72 7.78
C SER A 83 12.91 -18.03 7.53
N ARG A 84 13.98 -18.37 8.26
CA ARG A 84 14.72 -19.62 8.10
C ARG A 84 13.82 -20.85 8.13
N SER A 85 12.87 -20.94 9.06
CA SER A 85 11.98 -22.11 9.12
C SER A 85 10.99 -22.14 7.95
N THR A 86 10.49 -20.98 7.53
CA THR A 86 9.62 -20.85 6.34
C THR A 86 10.41 -21.21 5.08
N GLN A 87 11.56 -20.58 4.85
CA GLN A 87 12.49 -20.85 3.76
C GLN A 87 12.87 -22.34 3.71
N GLN A 88 13.33 -22.93 4.81
CA GLN A 88 13.70 -24.35 4.87
C GLN A 88 12.52 -25.26 4.51
N SER A 89 11.31 -24.90 4.94
CA SER A 89 10.11 -25.65 4.59
C SER A 89 9.85 -25.55 3.09
N LEU A 90 9.82 -24.34 2.52
CA LEU A 90 9.60 -24.12 1.08
C LEU A 90 10.67 -24.79 0.21
N GLU A 91 11.93 -24.70 0.59
CA GLU A 91 13.06 -25.35 -0.10
C GLU A 91 12.96 -26.88 -0.03
N SER A 92 12.62 -27.44 1.13
CA SER A 92 12.43 -28.89 1.27
C SER A 92 11.29 -29.44 0.42
N LEU A 93 10.33 -28.58 0.08
CA LEU A 93 9.18 -28.89 -0.78
C LEU A 93 9.46 -28.60 -2.26
N GLY A 94 10.63 -28.06 -2.60
CA GLY A 94 10.96 -27.66 -3.98
C GLY A 94 10.04 -26.55 -4.52
N VAL A 95 9.51 -25.70 -3.64
CA VAL A 95 8.64 -24.58 -4.02
C VAL A 95 9.50 -23.34 -4.27
N GLN A 96 9.50 -22.84 -5.50
CA GLN A 96 10.05 -21.54 -5.81
C GLN A 96 9.11 -20.44 -5.32
N TYR A 97 9.65 -19.40 -4.70
CA TYR A 97 8.87 -18.31 -4.11
C TYR A 97 9.62 -16.98 -4.16
N ALA A 98 8.90 -15.89 -3.93
CA ALA A 98 9.46 -14.57 -3.66
C ALA A 98 8.62 -13.84 -2.60
N LEU A 99 9.26 -13.28 -1.57
CA LEU A 99 8.60 -12.43 -0.59
C LEU A 99 8.19 -11.09 -1.22
N MET A 100 7.03 -10.58 -0.82
CA MET A 100 6.51 -9.27 -1.23
C MET A 100 6.10 -8.41 -0.02
N GLY A 101 5.64 -7.19 -0.30
CA GLY A 101 4.96 -6.36 0.68
C GLY A 101 5.86 -5.87 1.81
N GLY A 102 5.30 -5.81 3.02
CA GLY A 102 5.99 -5.26 4.19
C GLY A 102 7.19 -6.09 4.62
N ALA A 103 7.08 -7.42 4.55
CA ALA A 103 8.15 -8.35 4.89
C ALA A 103 9.36 -8.18 3.96
N ALA A 104 9.13 -8.06 2.66
CA ALA A 104 10.21 -7.83 1.70
C ALA A 104 10.87 -6.45 1.88
N CYS A 105 10.10 -5.39 2.12
CA CYS A 105 10.67 -4.07 2.43
C CYS A 105 11.56 -4.11 3.69
N ALA A 106 11.13 -4.84 4.73
CA ALA A 106 11.93 -5.04 5.93
C ALA A 106 13.22 -5.84 5.63
N ALA A 107 13.15 -6.90 4.80
CA ALA A 107 14.31 -7.68 4.35
C ALA A 107 15.32 -6.84 3.54
N LEU A 108 14.83 -5.85 2.79
CA LEU A 108 15.65 -4.89 2.04
C LEU A 108 16.27 -3.81 2.94
N GLY A 109 15.83 -3.68 4.20
CA GLY A 109 16.44 -2.78 5.18
C GLY A 109 15.64 -1.51 5.50
N SER A 110 14.32 -1.48 5.27
CA SER A 110 13.48 -0.30 5.55
C SER A 110 13.40 0.10 7.03
N GLY A 111 13.81 -0.78 7.95
CA GLY A 111 13.66 -0.59 9.40
C GLY A 111 12.22 -0.70 9.90
N ARG A 112 11.21 -0.77 9.02
CA ARG A 112 9.78 -0.84 9.34
C ARG A 112 9.35 -2.24 9.78
N ALA A 113 8.41 -2.31 10.73
CA ALA A 113 7.69 -3.55 11.09
C ALA A 113 6.51 -3.91 10.20
N THR A 114 6.34 -5.22 10.03
CA THR A 114 5.19 -5.87 9.41
C THR A 114 4.65 -6.92 10.36
N ARG A 115 3.37 -7.28 10.21
CA ARG A 115 2.69 -8.22 11.11
C ARG A 115 2.57 -9.62 10.53
N ASP A 116 2.80 -9.72 9.23
CA ASP A 116 2.47 -10.78 8.30
C ASP A 116 3.64 -11.00 7.32
N ILE A 117 3.63 -12.14 6.64
CA ILE A 117 4.54 -12.47 5.55
C ILE A 117 3.71 -12.66 4.29
N ASP A 118 3.85 -11.76 3.33
CA ASP A 118 3.31 -11.94 1.99
C ASP A 118 4.33 -12.65 1.10
N LEU A 119 3.94 -13.73 0.42
CA LEU A 119 4.79 -14.38 -0.58
C LEU A 119 4.01 -14.88 -1.78
N CYS A 120 4.64 -14.85 -2.93
CA CYS A 120 4.13 -15.47 -4.15
C CYS A 120 4.95 -16.71 -4.49
N ILE A 121 4.31 -17.78 -4.92
CA ILE A 121 4.96 -19.03 -5.35
C ILE A 121 4.80 -19.27 -6.85
N VAL A 122 5.72 -20.04 -7.41
CA VAL A 122 5.52 -20.71 -8.71
C VAL A 122 4.78 -22.01 -8.44
N ALA A 123 3.50 -22.06 -8.79
CA ALA A 123 2.71 -23.28 -8.63
C ALA A 123 3.35 -24.44 -9.41
N ASN A 124 3.36 -25.62 -8.82
CA ASN A 124 3.87 -26.84 -9.44
C ASN A 124 2.83 -27.97 -9.37
N SER A 125 3.20 -29.18 -9.80
CA SER A 125 2.26 -30.32 -9.83
C SER A 125 1.76 -30.75 -8.44
N GLN A 126 2.47 -30.37 -7.38
CA GLN A 126 2.16 -30.72 -5.99
C GLN A 126 1.49 -29.57 -5.24
N TYR A 127 1.98 -28.34 -5.43
CA TYR A 127 1.63 -27.18 -4.62
C TYR A 127 1.17 -26.00 -5.47
N ASP A 128 -0.07 -25.58 -5.23
CA ASP A 128 -0.58 -24.22 -5.44
C ASP A 128 -0.65 -23.50 -4.07
N ALA A 129 -1.11 -22.25 -4.02
CA ALA A 129 -1.14 -21.49 -2.77
C ALA A 129 -2.00 -22.15 -1.68
N ASP A 130 -3.14 -22.74 -2.05
CA ASP A 130 -4.07 -23.39 -1.10
C ASP A 130 -3.49 -24.70 -0.54
N ARG A 131 -2.99 -25.58 -1.42
CA ARG A 131 -2.35 -26.85 -1.02
C ARG A 131 -1.10 -26.60 -0.17
N LEU A 132 -0.31 -25.59 -0.51
CA LEU A 132 0.84 -25.21 0.29
C LEU A 132 0.38 -24.70 1.66
N SER A 133 -0.63 -23.83 1.72
CA SER A 133 -1.20 -23.33 2.97
C SER A 133 -1.73 -24.45 3.87
N GLN A 134 -2.41 -25.45 3.30
CA GLN A 134 -2.85 -26.64 4.01
C GLN A 134 -1.66 -27.46 4.53
N HIS A 135 -0.63 -27.67 3.68
CA HIS A 135 0.53 -28.45 4.06
C HIS A 135 1.34 -27.79 5.18
N LEU A 136 1.61 -26.47 5.10
CA LEU A 136 2.35 -25.75 6.13
C LEU A 136 1.68 -25.91 7.50
N ARG A 137 0.35 -25.86 7.60
CA ARG A 137 -0.39 -26.07 8.85
C ARG A 137 -0.19 -27.44 9.49
N THR A 138 0.26 -28.44 8.73
CA THR A 138 0.58 -29.77 9.27
C THR A 138 1.98 -29.87 9.88
N LEU A 139 2.84 -28.88 9.64
CA LEU A 139 4.21 -28.89 10.10
C LEU A 139 4.31 -28.33 11.54
N PRO A 140 5.16 -28.92 12.42
CA PRO A 140 5.18 -28.59 13.85
C PRO A 140 5.47 -27.12 14.21
N GLN A 141 6.20 -26.41 13.35
CA GLN A 141 6.59 -25.01 13.54
C GLN A 141 5.54 -24.00 13.08
N PHE A 142 4.46 -24.47 12.45
CA PHE A 142 3.37 -23.64 11.98
C PHE A 142 2.11 -23.87 12.82
N THR A 143 1.21 -22.91 12.74
CA THR A 143 -0.11 -22.88 13.35
C THR A 143 -1.07 -22.24 12.35
N GLU A 144 -2.28 -21.93 12.79
CA GLU A 144 -3.27 -21.25 11.97
C GLU A 144 -3.88 -20.10 12.74
N VAL A 145 -4.31 -19.07 12.00
CA VAL A 145 -4.94 -17.86 12.53
C VAL A 145 -6.13 -17.50 11.66
N ASP A 146 -7.19 -17.00 12.30
CA ASP A 146 -8.33 -16.37 11.63
C ASP A 146 -8.18 -14.86 11.80
N GLU A 147 -7.49 -14.22 10.86
CA GLU A 147 -7.11 -12.80 10.97
C GLU A 147 -8.31 -11.86 10.95
N ASP A 148 -9.36 -12.24 10.20
CA ASP A 148 -10.55 -11.44 9.98
C ASP A 148 -11.76 -11.89 10.82
N GLY A 149 -11.64 -13.01 11.56
CA GLY A 149 -12.74 -13.55 12.36
C GLY A 149 -13.88 -14.14 11.51
N VAL A 150 -13.57 -14.58 10.29
CA VAL A 150 -14.56 -15.07 9.30
C VAL A 150 -14.46 -16.58 9.07
N GLY A 151 -13.65 -17.29 9.86
CA GLY A 151 -13.45 -18.73 9.78
C GLY A 151 -12.48 -19.16 8.66
N VAL A 152 -11.74 -18.23 8.07
CA VAL A 152 -10.71 -18.53 7.06
C VAL A 152 -9.37 -18.64 7.78
N LEU A 153 -8.80 -19.84 7.76
CA LEU A 153 -7.60 -20.18 8.51
C LEU A 153 -6.34 -19.96 7.65
N THR A 154 -5.61 -18.88 7.93
CA THR A 154 -4.32 -18.54 7.32
C THR A 154 -3.20 -19.32 8.02
N PRO A 155 -2.26 -19.95 7.29
CA PRO A 155 -1.08 -20.56 7.93
C PRO A 155 -0.26 -19.46 8.61
N ALA A 156 0.29 -19.77 9.78
CA ALA A 156 1.13 -18.83 10.51
C ALA A 156 2.36 -19.53 11.09
N ILE A 157 3.50 -18.85 11.13
CA ILE A 157 4.70 -19.37 11.78
C ILE A 157 4.74 -18.93 13.25
N ARG A 158 5.08 -19.86 14.15
CA ARG A 158 5.31 -19.56 15.57
C ARG A 158 6.80 -19.27 15.79
N LEU A 159 7.10 -18.04 16.22
CA LEU A 159 8.46 -17.64 16.56
C LEU A 159 8.89 -18.19 17.93
N VAL A 160 10.19 -18.14 18.21
CA VAL A 160 10.78 -18.61 19.47
C VAL A 160 10.20 -17.88 20.70
N ASP A 161 9.80 -16.62 20.54
CA ASP A 161 9.13 -15.84 21.59
C ASP A 161 7.60 -16.03 21.63
N ASN A 162 7.09 -17.08 20.99
CA ASN A 162 5.67 -17.43 20.83
C ASN A 162 4.84 -16.43 20.02
N THR A 163 5.45 -15.40 19.43
CA THR A 163 4.78 -14.54 18.45
C THR A 163 4.28 -15.38 17.28
N VAL A 164 3.05 -15.16 16.86
CA VAL A 164 2.45 -15.82 15.69
C VAL A 164 2.44 -14.82 14.54
N VAL A 165 3.03 -15.20 13.42
CA VAL A 165 3.13 -14.36 12.22
C VAL A 165 2.37 -15.05 11.08
N PRO A 166 1.23 -14.50 10.63
CA PRO A 166 0.47 -15.01 9.49
C PRO A 166 1.31 -15.01 8.21
N ILE A 167 1.01 -15.94 7.31
CA ILE A 167 1.66 -16.09 6.01
C ILE A 167 0.58 -16.10 4.93
N GLU A 168 0.52 -15.02 4.16
CA GLU A 168 -0.32 -14.91 2.98
C GLU A 168 0.44 -15.47 1.77
N ILE A 169 -0.13 -16.52 1.16
CA ILE A 169 0.47 -17.22 0.03
C ILE A 169 -0.35 -16.93 -1.22
N PHE A 170 0.34 -16.47 -2.26
CA PHE A 170 -0.25 -16.18 -3.57
C PHE A 170 0.38 -17.05 -4.65
N ASP A 171 -0.36 -17.28 -5.73
CA ASP A 171 0.16 -17.86 -6.96
C ASP A 171 -0.62 -17.31 -8.16
N SER A 172 -0.01 -17.30 -9.35
CA SER A 172 -0.62 -16.72 -10.55
C SER A 172 -1.79 -17.53 -11.09
N SER A 173 -1.90 -18.83 -10.77
CA SER A 173 -2.98 -19.70 -11.26
C SER A 173 -4.29 -19.46 -10.50
N THR A 174 -4.19 -19.15 -9.20
CA THR A 174 -5.31 -18.76 -8.33
C THR A 174 -5.73 -17.31 -8.55
N TRP A 175 -4.78 -16.44 -8.91
CA TRP A 175 -4.99 -15.00 -9.12
C TRP A 175 -4.63 -14.55 -10.56
N PRO A 176 -5.32 -15.05 -11.59
CA PRO A 176 -5.00 -14.74 -12.99
C PRO A 176 -5.19 -13.25 -13.34
N GLU A 177 -6.01 -12.52 -12.58
CA GLU A 177 -6.18 -11.08 -12.71
C GLU A 177 -5.04 -10.26 -12.10
N ARG A 178 -4.07 -10.92 -11.44
CA ARG A 178 -2.84 -10.33 -10.92
C ARG A 178 -1.64 -10.86 -11.70
N PRO A 179 -1.46 -10.43 -12.97
CA PRO A 179 -0.40 -10.95 -13.83
C PRO A 179 1.00 -10.72 -13.27
N GLN A 180 1.19 -9.76 -12.34
CA GLN A 180 2.47 -9.52 -11.69
C GLN A 180 3.01 -10.74 -10.90
N TYR A 181 2.14 -11.67 -10.50
CA TYR A 181 2.52 -12.89 -9.77
C TYR A 181 3.22 -13.93 -10.65
N GLN A 182 3.16 -13.80 -11.98
CA GLN A 182 3.88 -14.70 -12.89
C GLN A 182 5.40 -14.44 -12.93
N TYR A 183 5.85 -13.30 -12.38
CA TYR A 183 7.24 -12.85 -12.45
C TYR A 183 8.10 -13.32 -11.26
N VAL A 184 7.66 -14.29 -10.47
CA VAL A 184 8.45 -14.83 -9.35
C VAL A 184 9.84 -15.26 -9.82
N GLU A 185 9.96 -15.89 -10.98
CA GLU A 185 11.26 -16.37 -11.50
C GLU A 185 12.10 -15.25 -12.13
N SER A 186 11.49 -14.23 -12.74
CA SER A 186 12.22 -13.19 -13.49
C SER A 186 12.59 -11.98 -12.65
N ASP A 187 11.77 -11.65 -11.65
CA ASP A 187 11.87 -10.38 -10.91
C ASP A 187 12.27 -10.59 -9.43
N SER A 188 12.64 -11.83 -9.06
CA SER A 188 13.18 -12.13 -7.74
C SER A 188 14.68 -11.91 -7.63
N ILE A 189 15.12 -11.57 -6.42
CA ILE A 189 16.52 -11.46 -6.03
C ILE A 189 16.75 -12.23 -4.75
N ASP A 190 17.92 -12.86 -4.64
CA ASP A 190 18.37 -13.47 -3.40
C ASP A 190 19.04 -12.44 -2.50
N ARG A 191 18.60 -12.40 -1.23
CA ARG A 191 19.18 -11.53 -0.20
C ARG A 191 19.64 -12.35 0.98
N VAL A 192 20.92 -12.22 1.33
CA VAL A 192 21.46 -12.77 2.57
C VAL A 192 21.13 -11.80 3.72
N LEU A 193 20.35 -12.28 4.69
CA LEU A 193 19.99 -11.57 5.90
C LEU A 193 21.16 -11.54 6.89
N SER A 194 21.06 -10.70 7.93
CA SER A 194 22.12 -10.54 8.94
C SER A 194 22.43 -11.80 9.75
N ASN A 195 21.51 -12.76 9.79
CA ASN A 195 21.68 -14.08 10.42
C ASN A 195 22.26 -15.16 9.48
N GLY A 196 22.61 -14.80 8.23
CA GLY A 196 23.13 -15.71 7.21
C GLY A 196 22.07 -16.49 6.42
N THR A 197 20.78 -16.28 6.69
CA THR A 197 19.67 -16.87 5.92
C THR A 197 19.55 -16.17 4.57
N THR A 198 19.51 -16.92 3.48
CA THR A 198 19.18 -16.39 2.14
C THR A 198 17.67 -16.44 1.94
N VAL A 199 17.08 -15.33 1.51
CA VAL A 199 15.66 -15.25 1.17
C VAL A 199 15.49 -14.74 -0.26
N SER A 200 14.53 -15.32 -0.98
CA SER A 200 14.10 -14.80 -2.28
C SER A 200 13.05 -13.72 -2.08
N LEU A 201 13.27 -12.55 -2.69
CA LEU A 201 12.44 -11.36 -2.56
C LEU A 201 12.09 -10.86 -3.96
N PHE A 202 10.90 -10.31 -4.18
CA PHE A 202 10.72 -9.47 -5.36
C PHE A 202 11.64 -8.25 -5.28
N SER A 203 12.23 -7.89 -6.42
CA SER A 203 13.16 -6.79 -6.57
C SER A 203 12.56 -5.44 -6.13
N ALA A 204 13.40 -4.50 -5.71
CA ALA A 204 12.95 -3.17 -5.30
C ALA A 204 12.10 -2.45 -6.37
N PRO A 205 12.41 -2.55 -7.68
CA PRO A 205 11.56 -1.99 -8.74
C PRO A 205 10.17 -2.63 -8.74
N TRP A 206 10.09 -3.96 -8.72
CA TRP A 206 8.80 -4.66 -8.66
C TRP A 206 7.97 -4.18 -7.45
N GLN A 207 8.57 -4.12 -6.26
CA GLN A 207 7.88 -3.64 -5.04
C GLN A 207 7.40 -2.20 -5.20
N LEU A 208 8.19 -1.34 -5.84
CA LEU A 208 7.86 0.07 -6.06
C LEU A 208 6.62 0.21 -6.94
N ARG A 209 6.55 -0.53 -8.06
CA ARG A 209 5.37 -0.58 -8.92
C ARG A 209 4.12 -0.98 -8.14
N GLU A 210 4.19 -2.10 -7.44
CA GLU A 210 3.03 -2.62 -6.71
C GLU A 210 2.60 -1.67 -5.58
N LYS A 211 3.56 -1.02 -4.92
CA LYS A 211 3.28 -0.04 -3.86
C LYS A 211 2.60 1.21 -4.38
N ILE A 212 3.01 1.75 -5.53
CA ILE A 212 2.35 2.89 -6.18
C ILE A 212 0.90 2.52 -6.52
N ALA A 213 0.70 1.36 -7.15
CA ALA A 213 -0.64 0.89 -7.51
C ALA A 213 -1.54 0.70 -6.27
N ALA A 214 -1.02 0.04 -5.24
CA ALA A 214 -1.74 -0.18 -3.98
C ALA A 214 -2.05 1.14 -3.25
N ALA A 215 -1.10 2.08 -3.22
CA ALA A 215 -1.30 3.38 -2.57
C ALA A 215 -2.46 4.14 -3.23
N GLN A 216 -2.51 4.17 -4.56
CA GLN A 216 -3.58 4.81 -5.30
C GLN A 216 -4.95 4.16 -5.06
N GLN A 217 -5.01 2.83 -4.99
CA GLN A 217 -6.25 2.10 -4.79
C GLN A 217 -6.79 2.16 -3.35
N ARG A 218 -5.90 2.12 -2.35
CA ARG A 218 -6.27 1.83 -0.95
C ARG A 218 -6.17 3.03 -0.02
N GLY A 219 -5.47 4.10 -0.42
CA GLY A 219 -5.11 5.18 0.47
C GLY A 219 -5.88 6.47 0.20
N GLN A 220 -6.79 6.84 1.10
CA GLN A 220 -7.14 8.26 1.24
C GLN A 220 -5.92 9.00 1.84
N PRO A 221 -5.54 10.16 1.29
CA PRO A 221 -4.48 10.98 1.87
C PRO A 221 -4.69 11.21 3.36
N GLY A 222 -3.62 11.04 4.16
CA GLY A 222 -3.66 11.18 5.62
C GLY A 222 -4.07 9.93 6.40
N SER A 223 -4.47 8.83 5.74
CA SER A 223 -4.68 7.56 6.43
C SER A 223 -3.35 6.91 6.86
N LEU A 224 -3.37 6.10 7.93
CA LEU A 224 -2.18 5.38 8.40
C LEU A 224 -1.57 4.49 7.29
N LYS A 225 -2.43 3.88 6.47
CA LYS A 225 -2.01 3.03 5.34
C LYS A 225 -1.35 3.87 4.24
N ALA A 226 -1.94 5.00 3.87
CA ALA A 226 -1.32 5.94 2.93
C ALA A 226 0.06 6.42 3.40
N MET A 227 0.19 6.82 4.66
CA MET A 227 1.48 7.24 5.23
C MET A 227 2.53 6.12 5.15
N THR A 228 2.10 4.90 5.44
CA THR A 228 2.95 3.71 5.39
C THR A 228 3.40 3.39 3.97
N ASP A 229 2.49 3.43 2.99
CA ASP A 229 2.84 3.21 1.59
C ASP A 229 3.77 4.31 1.05
N ILE A 230 3.58 5.59 1.41
CA ILE A 230 4.49 6.68 1.04
C ILE A 230 5.89 6.45 1.62
N ALA A 231 5.98 6.00 2.88
CA ALA A 231 7.26 5.69 3.51
C ALA A 231 7.98 4.53 2.81
N ASP A 232 7.25 3.46 2.45
CA ASP A 232 7.80 2.34 1.68
C ASP A 232 8.28 2.80 0.30
N ILE A 233 7.47 3.60 -0.42
CA ILE A 233 7.80 4.13 -1.76
C ILE A 233 9.11 4.92 -1.69
N ARG A 234 9.26 5.84 -0.72
CA ARG A 234 10.50 6.60 -0.52
C ARG A 234 11.69 5.71 -0.26
N PHE A 235 11.53 4.71 0.61
CA PHE A 235 12.58 3.76 0.91
C PHE A 235 13.00 3.00 -0.35
N LEU A 236 12.05 2.48 -1.12
CA LEU A 236 12.30 1.75 -2.36
C LEU A 236 13.01 2.63 -3.40
N CYS A 237 12.57 3.87 -3.59
CA CYS A 237 13.27 4.84 -4.44
C CYS A 237 14.73 5.05 -4.01
N SER A 238 15.00 5.10 -2.69
CA SER A 238 16.35 5.34 -2.16
C SER A 238 17.34 4.19 -2.40
N ILE A 239 16.85 2.94 -2.47
CA ILE A 239 17.70 1.76 -2.65
C ILE A 239 17.86 1.34 -4.10
N ILE A 240 17.03 1.84 -5.02
CA ILE A 240 17.19 1.61 -6.46
C ILE A 240 18.42 2.39 -6.96
N PRO A 241 19.46 1.70 -7.45
CA PRO A 241 20.69 2.33 -7.96
C PRO A 241 20.41 3.32 -9.09
N SER A 242 21.11 4.46 -9.10
CA SER A 242 20.87 5.55 -10.07
C SER A 242 21.07 5.13 -11.53
N ASP A 243 21.99 4.20 -11.79
CA ASP A 243 22.25 3.62 -13.11
C ASP A 243 21.11 2.71 -13.61
N GLN A 244 20.33 2.15 -12.69
CA GLN A 244 19.10 1.41 -13.01
C GLN A 244 17.91 2.35 -13.28
N ARG A 245 17.87 3.53 -12.66
CA ARG A 245 16.77 4.50 -12.83
C ARG A 245 16.58 4.95 -14.28
N GLN A 246 17.70 5.14 -15.00
CA GLN A 246 17.71 5.67 -16.36
C GLN A 246 17.32 4.65 -17.45
N GLN A 247 17.02 3.40 -17.09
CA GLN A 247 16.71 2.33 -18.05
C GLN A 247 15.21 2.09 -18.25
N GLY A 248 14.33 2.94 -17.69
CA GLY A 248 12.89 2.66 -17.71
C GLY A 248 12.53 1.43 -16.89
N LEU A 249 13.11 1.36 -15.68
CA LEU A 249 13.04 0.25 -14.74
C LEU A 249 11.61 -0.19 -14.41
N LEU A 250 10.66 0.74 -14.54
CA LEU A 250 9.23 0.49 -14.48
C LEU A 250 8.59 0.87 -15.81
N GLU A 251 8.61 -0.05 -16.76
CA GLU A 251 7.80 0.05 -17.96
C GLU A 251 6.35 -0.33 -17.61
N PHE A 252 5.49 0.67 -17.48
CA PHE A 252 4.05 0.46 -17.31
C PHE A 252 3.43 0.16 -18.68
N ALA A 253 3.61 -1.06 -19.17
CA ALA A 253 2.94 -1.53 -20.39
C ALA A 253 1.41 -1.63 -20.21
N ASP A 254 0.94 -1.79 -18.97
CA ASP A 254 -0.48 -1.85 -18.62
C ASP A 254 -0.99 -0.44 -18.25
N PRO A 255 -2.01 0.08 -18.98
CA PRO A 255 -2.62 1.38 -18.71
C PRO A 255 -3.07 1.59 -17.27
N GLN A 256 -3.45 0.53 -16.55
CA GLN A 256 -3.88 0.66 -15.15
C GLN A 256 -2.75 1.14 -14.24
N TYR A 257 -1.50 0.72 -14.50
CA TYR A 257 -0.36 1.21 -13.73
C TYR A 257 0.02 2.64 -14.12
N VAL A 258 -0.16 3.01 -15.39
CA VAL A 258 0.02 4.39 -15.86
C VAL A 258 -0.97 5.31 -15.13
N ASP A 259 -2.25 4.95 -15.14
CA ASP A 259 -3.31 5.69 -14.45
C ASP A 259 -3.06 5.74 -12.94
N ALA A 260 -2.63 4.62 -12.35
CA ALA A 260 -2.34 4.56 -10.93
C ALA A 260 -1.15 5.46 -10.55
N PHE A 261 -0.10 5.48 -11.37
CA PHE A 261 1.06 6.34 -11.17
C PHE A 261 0.71 7.82 -11.32
N GLN A 262 0.00 8.19 -12.40
CA GLN A 262 -0.47 9.55 -12.59
C GLN A 262 -1.36 10.00 -11.42
N GLY A 263 -2.32 9.18 -11.03
CA GLY A 263 -3.20 9.44 -9.89
C GLY A 263 -2.41 9.62 -8.59
N PHE A 264 -1.40 8.77 -8.36
CA PHE A 264 -0.54 8.84 -7.19
C PHE A 264 0.24 10.17 -7.15
N LEU A 265 0.82 10.60 -8.27
CA LEU A 265 1.56 11.87 -8.35
C LEU A 265 0.69 13.10 -8.04
N GLN A 266 -0.60 13.04 -8.34
CA GLN A 266 -1.56 14.13 -8.07
C GLN A 266 -2.02 14.19 -6.61
N ARG A 267 -1.63 13.24 -5.76
CA ARG A 267 -2.06 13.25 -4.36
C ARG A 267 -1.42 14.42 -3.59
N PRO A 268 -2.16 15.03 -2.65
CA PRO A 268 -1.67 16.15 -1.85
C PRO A 268 -0.60 15.75 -0.82
N ASP A 269 -0.52 14.47 -0.44
CA ASP A 269 0.48 13.93 0.50
C ASP A 269 1.78 13.47 -0.19
N VAL A 270 1.85 13.56 -1.52
CA VAL A 270 3.07 13.32 -2.30
C VAL A 270 3.76 14.66 -2.56
N ASP A 271 4.89 14.89 -1.90
CA ASP A 271 5.67 16.12 -2.05
C ASP A 271 6.55 16.14 -3.31
N ASP A 272 7.02 17.33 -3.67
CA ASP A 272 7.80 17.55 -4.90
C ASP A 272 9.11 16.75 -4.92
N GLY A 273 9.72 16.51 -3.76
CA GLY A 273 10.92 15.68 -3.64
C GLY A 273 10.65 14.23 -4.04
N LEU A 274 9.54 13.65 -3.57
CA LEU A 274 9.14 12.30 -3.98
C LEU A 274 8.71 12.26 -5.46
N ARG A 275 7.99 13.27 -5.96
CA ARG A 275 7.65 13.36 -7.40
C ARG A 275 8.90 13.36 -8.28
N GLN A 276 9.91 14.15 -7.90
CA GLN A 276 11.17 14.24 -8.63
C GLN A 276 11.88 12.87 -8.65
N GLN A 277 12.04 12.22 -7.48
CA GLN A 277 12.66 10.89 -7.42
C GLN A 277 11.93 9.87 -8.30
N LEU A 278 10.60 9.88 -8.29
CA LEU A 278 9.80 8.99 -9.12
C LEU A 278 9.95 9.28 -10.61
N SER A 279 10.02 10.55 -11.01
CA SER A 279 10.25 10.93 -12.41
C SER A 279 11.62 10.49 -12.95
N GLU A 280 12.60 10.29 -12.08
CA GLU A 280 13.92 9.75 -12.47
C GLU A 280 13.89 8.22 -12.66
N ILE A 281 13.05 7.51 -11.90
CA ILE A 281 12.97 6.04 -11.86
C ILE A 281 12.01 5.51 -12.92
N VAL A 282 10.87 6.18 -13.07
CA VAL A 282 9.79 5.76 -13.94
C VAL A 282 9.93 6.49 -15.27
N SER A 283 10.43 5.78 -16.28
CA SER A 283 10.29 6.25 -17.66
C SER A 283 8.88 5.95 -18.12
N VAL A 284 7.97 6.91 -17.99
CA VAL A 284 6.71 6.81 -18.72
C VAL A 284 6.95 7.37 -20.11
N VAL A 285 7.10 6.47 -21.07
CA VAL A 285 7.05 6.82 -22.49
C VAL A 285 5.69 7.52 -22.70
N ASP A 286 5.72 8.80 -23.09
CA ASP A 286 4.56 9.63 -23.46
C ASP A 286 3.73 10.33 -22.37
N ILE A 287 4.24 10.55 -21.14
CA ILE A 287 3.61 11.53 -20.22
C ILE A 287 4.41 12.84 -20.20
N GLU A 288 3.84 13.90 -20.80
CA GLU A 288 4.18 15.27 -20.40
C GLU A 288 3.81 15.43 -18.92
N LEU A 289 4.81 15.44 -18.04
CA LEU A 289 4.59 15.74 -16.62
C LEU A 289 3.97 17.13 -16.53
N LEU A 290 2.68 17.18 -16.20
CA LEU A 290 1.98 18.44 -16.00
C LEU A 290 2.72 19.24 -14.92
N PRO A 291 2.94 20.56 -15.12
CA PRO A 291 3.57 21.37 -14.11
C PRO A 291 2.79 21.22 -12.80
N GLY A 292 3.50 20.85 -11.72
CA GLY A 292 2.89 20.70 -10.41
C GLY A 292 2.12 21.97 -10.01
N PRO A 293 1.14 21.89 -9.10
CA PRO A 293 0.37 23.04 -8.67
C PRO A 293 1.33 24.08 -8.10
N SER A 294 1.63 25.09 -8.91
CA SER A 294 2.51 26.18 -8.55
C SER A 294 1.86 26.90 -7.38
N GLY A 295 2.41 26.67 -6.19
CA GLY A 295 2.03 27.37 -4.96
C GLY A 295 2.43 28.83 -5.06
N THR A 296 1.71 29.61 -5.88
CA THR A 296 1.81 31.07 -5.89
C THR A 296 1.02 31.61 -4.71
N GLY A 297 1.56 31.40 -3.50
CA GLY A 297 1.24 32.20 -2.32
C GLY A 297 1.92 33.56 -2.40
N GLY A 298 1.68 34.31 -3.48
CA GLY A 298 2.07 35.71 -3.61
C GLY A 298 0.90 36.58 -3.17
N GLY A 299 0.77 36.80 -1.87
CA GLY A 299 -0.19 37.78 -1.34
C GLY A 299 0.18 39.20 -1.82
N PRO A 300 -0.79 40.02 -2.24
CA PRO A 300 -0.51 41.37 -2.70
C PRO A 300 -0.04 42.24 -1.52
N SER A 301 1.17 42.77 -1.63
CA SER A 301 1.67 43.87 -0.81
C SER A 301 0.85 45.12 -1.12
N GLY A 302 -0.11 45.43 -0.25
CA GLY A 302 -0.87 46.67 -0.27
C GLY A 302 0.03 47.85 0.06
N SER A 303 0.47 48.56 -0.99
CA SER A 303 1.03 49.90 -0.91
C SER A 303 -0.10 50.93 -0.78
N SER A 304 -0.27 51.49 0.42
CA SER A 304 -1.12 52.66 0.67
C SER A 304 -0.24 53.91 0.69
N ASP A 305 -0.37 54.76 -0.33
CA ASP A 305 0.22 56.10 -0.34
C ASP A 305 -0.67 57.08 -1.13
N GLY A 306 -0.85 58.29 -0.59
CA GLY A 306 -1.58 59.43 -1.21
C GLY A 306 -2.89 59.83 -0.47
N SER A 307 -2.95 60.79 0.46
CA SER A 307 -2.67 62.25 0.44
C SER A 307 -3.89 63.11 0.04
N HIS A 308 -4.42 63.94 0.97
CA HIS A 308 -4.67 65.40 0.83
C HIS A 308 -5.70 66.00 1.83
N GLY A 309 -5.30 67.16 2.40
CA GLY A 309 -6.15 68.27 2.89
C GLY A 309 -6.58 68.17 4.35
N GLY A 310 -6.45 69.16 5.23
CA GLY A 310 -6.09 70.58 5.11
C GLY A 310 -6.86 71.37 6.19
N GLY A 311 -6.18 72.24 6.93
CA GLY A 311 -6.73 73.17 7.93
C GLY A 311 -6.52 72.69 9.38
N GLY A 312 -6.00 73.46 10.33
CA GLY A 312 -5.69 74.88 10.40
C GLY A 312 -6.02 75.40 11.81
N TYR A 313 -4.98 75.72 12.59
CA TYR A 313 -4.92 76.62 13.77
C TYR A 313 -5.56 76.17 15.12
N PRO A 314 -5.16 76.77 16.27
CA PRO A 314 -3.81 76.79 16.85
C PRO A 314 -3.79 76.52 18.38
N HIS A 315 -2.58 76.46 18.95
CA HIS A 315 -2.16 76.91 20.30
C HIS A 315 -3.12 76.73 21.50
N ASP A 316 -2.70 75.95 22.52
CA ASP A 316 -2.09 76.57 23.73
C ASP A 316 -1.57 75.52 24.73
N GLU A 317 -0.60 76.00 25.51
CA GLU A 317 0.17 75.33 26.55
C GLU A 317 -0.67 74.77 27.71
N LEU A 318 -0.39 73.53 28.11
CA LEU A 318 0.00 73.04 29.45
C LEU A 318 -0.16 71.52 29.55
#